data_AF-A0A8T3CUC3-F1
#
_entry.id   AF-A0A8T3CUC3-F1
#
_cell.length_a   1.000
_cell.length_b   1.000
_cell.length_c   1.000
_cell.angle_alpha   90.00
_cell.angle_beta   90.00
_cell.angle_gamma   90.00
#
_symmetry.space_group_name_H-M   'P 1'
#
loop_
_entity.id
_entity.type
_entity.pdbx_description
1 polymer ?
#
loop_
_entity_poly.entity_id
_entity_poly.type
_entity_poly.pdbx_seq_one_letter_code
_entity_poly.pdbx_strand_id
1 'polypeptide(L)'
;MSEPAQWAKYVEYTFTGIYTFESLIKILARGFCIGPFTFLRDPWNWLDFSVIVMAYVTEFVDLGNVSALRTFRVLRALKTISVIPGLKTIVGALIQSVKKLADVMILTVFCLSVFALIGLQLFMGNLRQKCVRSITHCTNTTRGNEPFSSATTRPGPLRTISSLTKKISIKWKELRMP
;
A
#
# COMPACT_ATOMS: atom_id res chain seq x y z
N MET A 1 19.57 22.96 21.80
CA MET A 1 19.56 21.77 20.93
C MET A 1 20.50 22.08 19.78
N SER A 2 21.70 21.53 19.78
CA SER A 2 22.77 21.84 18.84
C SER A 2 22.33 21.45 17.43
N GLU A 3 22.19 22.41 16.52
CA GLU A 3 21.98 22.11 15.11
C GLU A 3 23.19 21.31 14.60
N PRO A 4 22.97 20.16 13.93
CA PRO A 4 24.07 19.46 13.30
C PRO A 4 24.61 20.35 12.18
N ALA A 5 25.90 20.69 12.27
CA ALA A 5 26.54 21.49 11.24
C ALA A 5 26.42 20.81 9.87
N GLN A 6 26.16 21.60 8.82
CA GLN A 6 25.80 21.06 7.51
C GLN A 6 26.87 20.12 6.92
N TRP A 7 28.15 20.30 7.28
CA TRP A 7 29.24 19.42 6.91
C TRP A 7 29.06 17.97 7.41
N ALA A 8 28.47 17.77 8.59
CA ALA A 8 28.25 16.43 9.14
C ALA A 8 27.27 15.62 8.27
N LYS A 9 26.31 16.30 7.62
CA LYS A 9 25.34 15.66 6.72
C LYS A 9 25.99 15.15 5.44
N TYR A 10 26.89 15.93 4.84
CA TYR A 10 27.62 15.51 3.65
C TYR A 10 28.55 14.32 3.94
N VAL A 11 29.19 14.33 5.11
CA VAL A 11 30.05 13.22 5.56
C VAL A 11 29.25 11.95 5.81
N GLU A 12 28.09 12.04 6.49
CA GLU A 12 27.17 10.91 6.71
C GLU A 12 26.69 10.28 5.38
N TYR A 13 26.36 11.12 4.38
CA TYR A 13 25.95 10.67 3.04
C TYR A 13 27.11 10.00 2.29
N THR A 14 28.31 10.57 2.35
CA THR A 14 29.48 10.04 1.64
C THR A 14 29.89 8.67 2.18
N PHE A 15 30.00 8.52 3.51
CA PHE A 15 30.26 7.21 4.13
C PHE A 15 29.18 6.19 3.83
N THR A 16 27.93 6.65 3.82
CA THR A 16 26.77 5.85 3.41
C THR A 16 26.95 5.37 1.98
N GLY A 17 27.15 6.26 1.01
CA GLY A 17 27.31 5.94 -0.41
C GLY A 17 28.43 4.93 -0.64
N ILE A 18 29.60 5.15 -0.06
CA ILE A 18 30.77 4.27 -0.15
C ILE A 18 30.46 2.87 0.37
N TYR A 19 29.86 2.75 1.56
CA TYR A 19 29.51 1.44 2.14
C TYR A 19 28.50 0.66 1.27
N THR A 20 27.53 1.37 0.68
CA THR A 20 26.58 0.75 -0.26
C THR A 20 27.24 0.33 -1.56
N PHE A 21 28.20 1.10 -2.07
CA PHE A 21 28.96 0.79 -3.29
C PHE A 21 29.94 -0.37 -3.10
N GLU A 22 30.62 -0.44 -1.97
CA GLU A 22 31.47 -1.59 -1.59
C GLU A 22 30.64 -2.87 -1.49
N SER A 23 29.48 -2.78 -0.82
CA SER A 23 28.55 -3.91 -0.67
C SER A 23 27.99 -4.34 -2.03
N LEU A 24 27.71 -3.39 -2.93
CA LEU A 24 27.27 -3.61 -4.30
C LEU A 24 28.28 -4.43 -5.10
N ILE A 25 29.54 -3.99 -5.12
CA ILE A 25 30.61 -4.70 -5.84
C ILE A 25 30.79 -6.11 -5.28
N LYS A 26 30.73 -6.29 -3.95
CA LYS A 26 30.78 -7.63 -3.33
C LYS A 26 29.61 -8.54 -3.73
N ILE A 27 28.44 -7.99 -4.04
CA ILE A 27 27.27 -8.78 -4.46
C ILE A 27 27.35 -9.09 -5.95
N LEU A 28 27.69 -8.10 -6.78
CA LEU A 28 27.94 -8.28 -8.20
C LEU A 28 29.08 -9.27 -8.44
N ALA A 29 30.19 -9.20 -7.70
CA ALA A 29 31.30 -10.15 -7.83
C ALA A 29 30.90 -11.59 -7.48
N ARG A 30 30.09 -11.79 -6.42
CA ARG A 30 29.57 -13.13 -6.06
C ARG A 30 28.53 -13.65 -7.04
N GLY A 31 27.85 -12.75 -7.74
CA GLY A 31 26.80 -13.05 -8.68
C GLY A 31 27.24 -13.23 -10.13
N PHE A 32 28.25 -12.48 -10.55
CA PHE A 32 28.70 -12.36 -11.94
C PHE A 32 29.86 -13.32 -12.26
N CYS A 33 30.59 -13.82 -11.25
CA CYS A 33 31.74 -14.71 -11.46
C CYS A 33 31.40 -16.16 -11.88
N ILE A 34 30.12 -16.54 -12.02
CA ILE A 34 29.68 -17.84 -12.60
C ILE A 34 28.68 -17.58 -13.74
N GLY A 35 29.19 -17.07 -14.87
CA GLY A 35 28.54 -17.17 -16.18
C GLY A 35 27.57 -16.03 -16.58
N PRO A 36 27.69 -15.46 -17.79
CA PRO A 36 26.98 -14.25 -18.21
C PRO A 36 25.47 -14.38 -18.50
N PHE A 37 24.83 -15.54 -18.28
CA PHE A 37 23.41 -15.75 -18.67
C PHE A 37 22.51 -16.45 -17.63
N THR A 38 23.03 -16.88 -16.47
CA THR A 38 22.22 -17.55 -15.42
C THR A 38 21.74 -16.58 -14.32
N PHE A 39 22.19 -15.33 -14.35
CA PHE A 39 22.02 -14.36 -13.26
C PHE A 39 20.58 -13.82 -13.08
N LEU A 40 19.70 -14.02 -14.08
CA LEU A 40 18.31 -13.52 -14.08
C LEU A 40 17.26 -14.53 -13.55
N ARG A 41 17.67 -15.76 -13.17
CA ARG A 41 16.73 -16.81 -12.74
C ARG A 41 16.34 -16.69 -11.26
N ASP A 42 17.22 -16.12 -10.43
CA ASP A 42 17.02 -16.04 -8.99
C ASP A 42 16.37 -14.71 -8.55
N PRO A 43 15.15 -14.74 -7.97
CA PRO A 43 14.43 -13.52 -7.57
C PRO A 43 15.16 -12.70 -6.49
N TRP A 44 16.04 -13.35 -5.73
CA TRP A 44 16.89 -12.71 -4.72
C TRP A 44 17.91 -11.74 -5.30
N ASN A 45 18.37 -12.01 -6.52
CA ASN A 45 19.34 -11.18 -7.20
C ASN A 45 18.68 -9.98 -7.89
N TRP A 46 17.47 -10.18 -8.43
CA TRP A 46 16.62 -9.12 -8.94
C TRP A 46 16.24 -8.09 -7.87
N LEU A 47 15.96 -8.55 -6.65
CA LEU A 47 15.63 -7.66 -5.55
C LEU A 47 16.81 -6.73 -5.21
N ASP A 48 18.02 -7.27 -5.13
CA ASP A 48 19.21 -6.45 -4.85
C ASP A 48 19.42 -5.42 -5.97
N PHE A 49 19.34 -5.84 -7.24
CA PHE A 49 19.47 -4.94 -8.40
C PHE A 49 18.43 -3.81 -8.39
N SER A 50 17.16 -4.10 -8.12
CA SER A 50 16.11 -3.08 -8.04
C SER A 50 16.34 -2.07 -6.92
N VAL A 51 16.82 -2.50 -5.76
CA VAL A 51 17.10 -1.60 -4.62
C VAL A 51 18.29 -0.69 -4.95
N ILE A 52 19.31 -1.22 -5.62
CA ILE A 52 20.50 -0.45 -6.04
C ILE A 52 20.13 0.59 -7.10
N VAL A 53 19.36 0.21 -8.11
CA VAL A 53 18.93 1.15 -9.16
C VAL A 53 18.07 2.26 -8.57
N MET A 54 17.11 1.92 -7.70
CA MET A 54 16.33 2.92 -6.98
C MET A 54 17.21 3.82 -6.12
N ALA A 55 18.31 3.28 -5.57
CA ALA A 55 19.24 4.05 -4.79
C ALA A 55 20.04 5.08 -5.56
N TYR A 56 20.49 4.70 -6.74
CA TYR A 56 21.20 5.60 -7.63
C TYR A 56 20.27 6.68 -8.19
N VAL A 57 19.05 6.30 -8.57
CA VAL A 57 18.04 7.22 -9.12
C VAL A 57 17.64 8.30 -8.10
N THR A 58 17.51 7.96 -6.81
CA THR A 58 17.19 8.96 -5.78
C THR A 58 18.35 9.89 -5.42
N GLU A 59 19.60 9.43 -5.57
CA GLU A 59 20.77 10.30 -5.37
C GLU A 59 20.94 11.26 -6.56
N PHE A 60 20.56 10.81 -7.77
CA PHE A 60 20.65 11.59 -9.01
C PHE A 60 19.46 12.55 -9.21
N VAL A 61 18.27 12.18 -8.70
CA VAL A 61 17.05 12.97 -8.75
C VAL A 61 16.74 13.47 -7.34
N ASP A 62 17.22 14.67 -7.04
CA ASP A 62 17.00 15.35 -5.76
C ASP A 62 15.53 15.79 -5.65
N LEU A 63 14.67 14.84 -5.29
CA LEU A 63 13.29 15.10 -4.93
C LEU A 63 13.33 15.72 -3.54
N GLY A 64 13.09 17.04 -3.43
CA GLY A 64 12.97 17.79 -2.17
C GLY A 64 11.88 17.29 -1.20
N ASN A 65 11.34 16.09 -1.44
CA ASN A 65 10.38 15.40 -0.62
C ASN A 65 11.10 14.59 0.47
N VAL A 66 11.40 15.25 1.59
CA VAL A 66 12.01 14.69 2.81
C VAL A 66 11.38 13.39 3.32
N SER A 67 10.13 13.09 2.93
CA SER A 67 9.45 11.83 3.23
C SER A 67 10.06 10.62 2.49
N ALA A 68 10.50 10.79 1.24
CA ALA A 68 11.09 9.71 0.43
C ALA A 68 12.44 9.26 0.99
N LEU A 69 13.24 10.21 1.50
CA LEU A 69 14.54 9.95 2.15
C LEU A 69 14.40 9.09 3.42
N ARG A 70 13.25 9.12 4.10
CA ARG A 70 12.99 8.25 5.27
C ARG A 70 12.76 6.81 4.84
N THR A 71 11.94 6.60 3.81
CA THR A 71 11.64 5.26 3.26
C THR A 71 12.90 4.62 2.66
N PHE A 72 13.79 5.46 2.12
CA PHE A 72 15.08 5.03 1.58
C PHE A 72 16.00 4.36 2.60
N ARG A 73 16.02 4.88 3.84
CA ARG A 73 16.76 4.26 4.94
C ARG A 73 16.23 2.86 5.28
N VAL A 74 14.93 2.61 5.07
CA VAL A 74 14.32 1.28 5.26
C VAL A 74 14.71 0.32 4.14
N LEU A 75 14.84 0.80 2.90
CA LEU A 75 15.34 0.01 1.76
C LEU A 75 16.78 -0.50 2.00
N ARG A 76 17.62 0.29 2.68
CA ARG A 76 18.95 -0.17 3.13
C ARG A 76 18.87 -1.30 4.16
N ALA A 77 17.90 -1.28 5.09
CA ALA A 77 17.72 -2.37 6.04
C ALA A 77 17.30 -3.69 5.35
N LEU A 78 16.53 -3.59 4.26
CA LEU A 78 16.19 -4.73 3.40
C LEU A 78 17.42 -5.31 2.66
N LYS A 79 18.45 -4.51 2.39
CA LYS A 79 19.72 -4.99 1.80
C LYS A 79 20.45 -5.98 2.71
N THR A 80 20.44 -5.74 4.03
CA THR A 80 21.04 -6.65 5.02
C THR A 80 20.44 -8.05 4.94
N ILE A 81 19.15 -8.14 4.63
CA ILE A 81 18.43 -9.41 4.45
C ILE A 81 18.93 -10.19 3.24
N SER A 82 19.28 -9.46 2.17
CA SER A 82 19.80 -10.06 0.94
C SER A 82 21.30 -10.40 1.04
N VAL A 83 22.03 -9.83 2.00
CA VAL A 83 23.48 -10.06 2.20
C VAL A 83 23.77 -11.28 3.08
N ILE A 84 22.90 -11.61 4.03
CA ILE A 84 23.09 -12.74 4.95
C ILE A 84 22.43 -13.99 4.35
N PRO A 85 23.19 -15.06 4.03
CA PRO A 85 22.63 -16.27 3.40
C PRO A 85 21.60 -16.97 4.31
N GLY A 86 21.75 -16.89 5.64
CA GLY A 86 20.80 -17.49 6.59
C GLY A 86 19.40 -16.88 6.54
N LEU A 87 19.25 -15.60 6.22
CA LEU A 87 17.93 -14.94 6.22
C LEU A 87 17.12 -15.26 4.95
N LYS A 88 17.81 -15.55 3.83
CA LYS A 88 17.17 -16.03 2.58
C LYS A 88 16.45 -17.35 2.78
N THR A 89 17.05 -18.28 3.54
CA THR A 89 16.45 -19.57 3.86
C THR A 89 15.15 -19.42 4.66
N ILE A 90 15.12 -18.52 5.63
CA ILE A 90 13.94 -18.26 6.46
C ILE A 90 12.79 -17.70 5.62
N VAL A 91 13.06 -16.71 4.77
CA VAL A 91 12.04 -16.14 3.88
C VAL A 91 11.55 -17.17 2.86
N GLY A 92 12.44 -18.01 2.33
CA GLY A 92 12.07 -19.13 1.48
C GLY A 92 11.12 -20.12 2.16
N ALA A 93 11.42 -20.51 3.41
CA ALA A 93 10.54 -21.36 4.21
C ALA A 93 9.20 -20.69 4.52
N LEU A 94 9.19 -19.37 4.78
CA LEU A 94 7.98 -18.60 5.00
C LEU A 94 7.09 -18.59 3.74
N ILE A 95 7.66 -18.30 2.58
CA ILE A 95 6.93 -18.29 1.30
C ILE A 95 6.37 -19.68 0.98
N GLN A 96 7.13 -20.74 1.24
CA GLN A 96 6.66 -22.11 1.08
C GLN A 96 5.49 -22.43 2.01
N SER A 97 5.50 -21.91 3.23
CA SER A 97 4.43 -22.07 4.22
C SER A 97 3.17 -21.31 3.80
N VAL A 98 3.32 -20.08 3.28
CA VAL A 98 2.20 -19.29 2.73
C VAL A 98 1.57 -20.00 1.53
N LYS A 99 2.36 -20.63 0.64
CA LYS A 99 1.83 -21.42 -0.47
C LYS A 99 0.96 -22.59 0.01
N LYS A 100 1.31 -23.24 1.13
CA LYS A 100 0.48 -24.30 1.72
C LYS A 100 -0.80 -23.76 2.36
N LEU A 101 -0.76 -22.56 2.93
CA LEU A 101 -1.94 -21.89 3.50
C LEU A 101 -2.82 -21.18 2.45
N ALA A 102 -2.34 -21.05 1.21
CA ALA A 102 -3.06 -20.35 0.14
C ALA A 102 -4.44 -20.97 -0.16
N ASP A 103 -4.56 -22.30 -0.09
CA ASP A 103 -5.82 -23.01 -0.29
C ASP A 103 -6.86 -22.62 0.77
N VAL A 104 -6.45 -22.63 2.05
CA VAL A 104 -7.28 -22.18 3.17
C VAL A 104 -7.63 -20.69 3.06
N MET A 105 -6.69 -19.87 2.59
CA MET A 105 -6.94 -18.44 2.32
C MET A 105 -8.00 -18.23 1.23
N ILE A 106 -7.97 -19.01 0.15
CA ILE A 106 -8.96 -18.95 -0.93
C ILE A 106 -10.34 -19.34 -0.40
N LEU A 107 -10.45 -20.44 0.34
CA LEU A 107 -11.69 -20.86 0.98
C LEU A 107 -12.23 -19.78 1.92
N THR A 108 -11.36 -19.17 2.72
CA THR A 108 -11.73 -18.10 3.65
C THR A 108 -12.24 -16.87 2.92
N VAL A 109 -11.53 -16.39 1.88
CA VAL A 109 -11.97 -15.23 1.09
C VAL A 109 -13.28 -15.53 0.37
N PHE A 110 -13.45 -16.74 -0.17
CA PHE A 110 -14.71 -17.14 -0.79
C PHE A 110 -15.87 -17.12 0.20
N CYS A 111 -15.69 -17.71 1.37
CA CYS A 111 -16.68 -17.73 2.45
C CYS A 111 -17.05 -16.30 2.90
N LEU A 112 -16.06 -15.45 3.15
CA LEU A 112 -16.26 -14.05 3.50
C LEU A 112 -16.98 -13.28 2.38
N SER A 113 -16.70 -13.59 1.12
CA SER A 113 -17.37 -12.93 -0.01
C SER A 113 -18.87 -13.24 -0.07
N VAL A 114 -19.27 -14.51 0.17
CA VAL A 114 -20.69 -14.90 0.21
C VAL A 114 -21.41 -14.23 1.38
N PHE A 115 -20.80 -14.26 2.57
CA PHE A 115 -21.36 -13.56 3.73
C PHE A 115 -21.43 -12.05 3.53
N ALA A 116 -20.43 -11.44 2.87
CA ALA A 116 -20.45 -10.03 2.54
C ALA A 116 -21.57 -9.67 1.57
N LEU A 117 -21.89 -10.52 0.58
CA LEU A 117 -23.01 -10.28 -0.35
C LEU A 117 -24.36 -10.38 0.36
N ILE A 118 -24.52 -11.34 1.27
CA ILE A 118 -25.73 -11.49 2.08
C ILE A 118 -25.86 -10.31 3.04
N GLY A 119 -24.78 -9.96 3.75
CA GLY A 119 -24.73 -8.85 4.70
C GLY A 119 -24.96 -7.50 4.03
N LEU A 120 -24.41 -7.28 2.83
CA LEU A 120 -24.63 -6.04 2.08
C LEU A 120 -26.10 -5.88 1.71
N GLN A 121 -26.80 -6.96 1.32
CA GLN A 121 -28.22 -6.91 1.01
C GLN A 121 -29.08 -6.72 2.26
N LEU A 122 -28.75 -7.38 3.37
CA LEU A 122 -29.47 -7.27 4.65
C LEU A 122 -29.31 -5.88 5.31
N PHE A 123 -28.12 -5.30 5.23
CA PHE A 123 -27.79 -4.04 5.88
C PHE A 123 -27.72 -2.85 4.93
N MET A 124 -28.19 -3.01 3.68
CA MET A 124 -28.24 -1.94 2.69
C MET A 124 -29.03 -0.75 3.24
N GLY A 125 -28.34 0.34 3.58
CA GLY A 125 -28.96 1.58 4.07
C GLY A 125 -29.42 1.58 5.54
N ASN A 126 -29.39 0.43 6.23
CA ASN A 126 -29.87 0.33 7.62
C ASN A 126 -28.91 1.00 8.62
N LEU A 127 -27.60 0.96 8.33
CA LEU A 127 -26.54 1.60 9.14
C LEU A 127 -26.48 3.14 9.00
N ARG A 128 -27.28 3.75 8.11
CA ARG A 128 -27.33 5.21 7.92
C ARG A 128 -28.41 5.91 8.74
N GLN A 129 -29.19 5.17 9.51
CA GLN A 129 -30.22 5.73 10.38
C GLN A 129 -29.55 6.62 11.44
N LYS A 130 -29.84 7.92 11.39
CA LYS A 130 -29.47 8.88 12.43
C LYS A 130 -30.76 9.45 13.00
N CYS A 131 -30.86 9.51 14.32
CA CYS A 131 -31.94 10.24 14.97
C CYS A 131 -31.70 11.74 14.76
N VAL A 132 -32.40 12.31 13.77
CA VAL A 132 -32.45 13.77 13.59
C VAL A 132 -33.57 14.29 14.47
N ARG A 133 -33.24 15.20 15.39
CA ARG A 133 -34.23 15.88 16.22
C ARG A 133 -35.10 16.77 15.33
N SER A 134 -36.41 16.55 15.35
CA SER A 134 -37.36 17.36 14.58
C SER A 134 -37.27 18.82 15.04
N ILE A 135 -36.85 19.70 14.12
CA ILE A 135 -36.71 21.14 14.35
C ILE A 135 -38.05 21.76 14.79
N THR A 136 -39.19 21.17 14.39
CA THR A 136 -40.54 21.61 14.75
C THR A 136 -40.83 21.51 16.25
N HIS A 137 -40.13 20.64 17.00
CA HIS A 137 -40.28 20.55 18.46
C HIS A 137 -39.31 21.49 19.22
N CYS A 138 -38.36 22.12 18.52
CA CYS A 138 -37.51 23.18 19.08
C CYS A 138 -38.14 24.57 18.91
N THR A 139 -38.95 24.79 17.87
CA THR A 139 -39.58 26.11 17.60
C THR A 139 -40.66 26.49 18.62
N ASN A 140 -41.32 25.53 19.27
CA ASN A 140 -42.27 25.84 20.35
C ASN A 140 -41.60 26.13 21.71
N THR A 141 -40.31 25.82 21.85
CA THR A 141 -39.51 26.13 23.06
C THR A 141 -38.63 27.37 22.89
N THR A 142 -38.50 27.91 21.68
CA THR A 142 -37.71 29.12 21.42
C THR A 142 -38.53 30.17 20.68
N ARG A 143 -39.46 30.80 21.41
CA ARG A 143 -39.70 32.24 21.24
C ARG A 143 -38.48 33.01 21.76
N GLY A 144 -37.37 32.87 21.07
CA GLY A 144 -36.11 33.52 21.39
C GLY A 144 -35.16 33.35 20.21
N ASN A 145 -34.99 34.44 19.46
CA ASN A 145 -34.10 34.67 18.32
C ASN A 145 -32.90 33.71 18.20
N GLU A 146 -32.72 33.10 17.02
CA GLU A 146 -31.47 33.04 16.24
C GLU A 146 -31.69 32.25 14.92
N PRO A 147 -31.23 32.73 13.75
CA PRO A 147 -31.38 32.02 12.48
C PRO A 147 -30.27 30.96 12.34
N PHE A 148 -30.49 29.76 12.89
CA PHE A 148 -29.55 28.67 12.69
C PHE A 148 -29.72 28.07 11.28
N SER A 149 -28.74 28.38 10.44
CA SER A 149 -28.52 27.89 9.09
C SER A 149 -28.81 26.40 8.98
N SER A 150 -29.94 26.07 8.34
CA SER A 150 -30.33 24.68 8.08
C SER A 150 -29.39 24.12 7.03
N ALA A 151 -28.35 23.42 7.48
CA ALA A 151 -27.63 22.46 6.66
C ALA A 151 -28.64 21.45 6.12
N THR A 152 -29.16 21.76 4.93
CA THR A 152 -29.85 20.81 4.07
C THR A 152 -28.85 19.68 3.85
N THR A 153 -28.97 18.62 4.64
CA THR A 153 -28.39 17.33 4.29
C THR A 153 -29.20 16.88 3.07
N ARG A 154 -28.81 17.37 1.90
CA ARG A 154 -29.28 16.84 0.63
C ARG A 154 -29.06 15.33 0.69
N PRO A 155 -30.03 14.50 0.29
CA PRO A 155 -29.73 13.13 -0.07
C PRO A 155 -28.88 13.16 -1.36
N GLY A 156 -27.54 13.21 -1.20
CA GLY A 156 -26.58 12.89 -2.25
C GLY A 156 -26.65 11.39 -2.60
N PRO A 157 -26.27 10.99 -3.82
CA PRO A 157 -27.11 10.21 -4.71
C PRO A 157 -27.00 8.69 -4.49
N LEU A 158 -28.06 8.08 -3.98
CA LEU A 158 -28.32 6.63 -4.10
C LEU A 158 -28.55 6.16 -5.56
N ARG A 159 -28.40 7.07 -6.54
CA ARG A 159 -28.65 6.80 -7.97
C ARG A 159 -27.40 6.31 -8.74
N THR A 160 -26.20 6.41 -8.15
CA THR A 160 -24.96 6.03 -8.86
C THR A 160 -24.63 4.54 -8.74
N ILE A 161 -24.91 3.89 -7.60
CA ILE A 161 -24.62 2.45 -7.41
C ILE A 161 -25.65 1.57 -8.13
N SER A 162 -26.94 1.96 -8.17
CA SER A 162 -27.95 1.25 -8.96
C SER A 162 -27.73 1.39 -10.48
N SER A 163 -27.17 2.52 -10.92
CA SER A 163 -26.77 2.72 -12.31
C SER A 163 -25.54 1.89 -12.67
N LEU A 164 -24.52 1.81 -11.80
CA LEU A 164 -23.34 0.95 -12.00
C LEU A 164 -23.67 -0.55 -11.99
N THR A 165 -24.55 -1.02 -11.12
CA THR A 165 -25.00 -2.43 -11.12
C THR A 165 -25.83 -2.76 -12.37
N LYS A 166 -26.68 -1.85 -12.85
CA LYS A 166 -27.35 -2.01 -14.16
C LYS A 166 -26.36 -1.98 -15.33
N LYS A 167 -25.34 -1.11 -15.30
CA LYS A 167 -24.33 -0.99 -16.36
C LYS A 167 -23.39 -2.20 -16.41
N ILE A 168 -23.03 -2.76 -15.25
CA ILE A 168 -22.26 -4.00 -15.13
C ILE A 168 -23.10 -5.20 -15.57
N SER A 169 -24.38 -5.28 -15.18
CA SER A 169 -25.28 -6.37 -15.59
C SER A 169 -25.54 -6.37 -17.10
N ILE A 170 -25.76 -5.20 -17.72
CA ILE A 170 -25.92 -5.07 -19.18
C ILE A 170 -24.61 -5.44 -19.89
N LYS A 171 -23.45 -4.96 -19.43
CA LYS A 171 -22.16 -5.29 -20.05
C LYS A 171 -21.76 -6.77 -19.89
N TRP A 172 -22.21 -7.43 -18.81
CA TRP A 172 -22.07 -8.87 -18.62
C TRP A 172 -22.98 -9.71 -19.52
N LYS A 173 -24.15 -9.17 -19.92
CA LYS A 173 -25.07 -9.82 -20.86
C LYS A 173 -24.54 -9.76 -22.30
N GLU A 174 -23.85 -8.67 -22.67
CA GLU A 174 -23.21 -8.49 -23.99
C GLU A 174 -21.97 -9.37 -24.19
N LEU A 175 -21.19 -9.62 -23.14
CA LEU A 175 -20.00 -10.50 -23.16
C LEU A 175 -20.35 -12.01 -23.10
N ARG A 176 -21.64 -12.35 -23.01
CA ARG A 176 -22.16 -13.73 -22.88
C ARG A 176 -23.08 -14.14 -24.04
N MET A 177 -22.95 -13.55 -25.22
CA MET A 177 -23.45 -14.21 -26.43
C MET A 177 -22.34 -14.29 -27.50
N PRO A 178 -22.08 -15.49 -28.05
CA PRO A 178 -21.20 -15.68 -29.21
C PRO A 178 -21.83 -15.12 -30.49
#